data_AF-A0A6P0TU82-F1
#
_entry.id   AF-A0A6P0TU82-F1
#
_cell.length_a   1.000
_cell.length_b   1.000
_cell.length_c   1.000
_cell.angle_alpha   90.00
_cell.angle_beta   90.00
_cell.angle_gamma   90.00
#
_symmetry.space_group_name_H-M   'P 1'
#
loop_
_entity.id
_entity.type
_entity.pdbx_description
1 polymer ?
#
loop_
_entity_poly.entity_id
_entity_poly.type
_entity_poly.pdbx_seq_one_letter_code
_entity_poly.pdbx_strand_id
1 'polypeptide(L)'
;MESKTKLYWKDAVKMLEKGLELPEQEIDFRNEKIEFKYASLFNRSEIIVPEELVVYNDDEIDFSDDADVTETESQHWLKIDELTLEQEVMDWMETNHIDPQALANRLIRDFYFTLKEVRNSTDL
;
A
#
# COMPACT_ATOMS: atom_id res chain seq x y z
N MET A 1 29.08 -14.67 23.16
CA MET A 1 27.96 -14.31 22.26
C MET A 1 27.88 -12.80 22.27
N GLU A 2 28.38 -12.16 21.21
CA GLU A 2 28.24 -10.70 21.08
C GLU A 2 26.77 -10.39 20.83
N SER A 3 26.17 -9.60 21.73
CA SER A 3 24.84 -9.06 21.54
C SER A 3 24.90 -8.12 20.35
N LYS A 4 24.43 -8.54 19.17
CA LYS A 4 24.15 -7.60 18.08
C LYS A 4 23.14 -6.58 18.62
N THR A 5 23.59 -5.35 18.84
CA THR A 5 22.71 -4.25 19.26
C THR A 5 21.65 -4.07 18.19
N LYS A 6 20.38 -4.29 18.54
CA LYS A 6 19.27 -4.08 17.62
C LYS A 6 18.98 -2.59 17.51
N LEU A 7 18.68 -2.11 16.31
CA LEU A 7 18.32 -0.73 16.04
C LEU A 7 16.82 -0.56 16.27
N TYR A 8 16.43 0.38 17.13
CA TYR A 8 15.02 0.66 17.34
C TYR A 8 14.38 1.26 16.08
N TRP A 9 13.20 0.76 15.70
CA TRP A 9 12.56 1.11 14.42
C TRP A 9 12.35 2.61 14.22
N LYS A 10 12.01 3.39 15.27
CA LYS A 10 11.84 4.85 15.12
C LYS A 10 13.14 5.57 14.80
N ASP A 11 14.27 5.05 15.26
CA ASP A 11 15.57 5.64 14.93
C ASP A 11 15.98 5.25 13.50
N ALA A 12 15.63 4.04 13.06
CA ALA A 12 15.78 3.63 11.67
C ALA A 12 14.94 4.49 10.71
N VAL A 13 13.68 4.79 11.05
CA VAL A 13 12.83 5.70 10.27
C VAL A 13 13.50 7.07 10.10
N LYS A 14 14.00 7.67 11.19
CA LYS A 14 14.70 8.97 11.13
C LYS A 14 15.95 8.93 10.25
N MET A 15 16.62 7.79 10.15
CA MET A 15 17.78 7.61 9.26
C MET A 15 17.33 7.54 7.80
N LEU A 16 16.33 6.72 7.50
CA LEU A 16 15.75 6.58 6.17
C LEU A 16 15.16 7.90 5.64
N GLU A 17 14.45 8.65 6.48
CA GLU A 17 13.91 9.99 6.13
C GLU A 17 15.02 11.00 5.78
N LYS A 18 16.23 10.81 6.32
CA LYS A 18 17.41 11.63 6.01
C LYS A 18 18.22 11.09 4.83
N GLY A 19 17.79 10.00 4.21
CA GLY A 19 18.51 9.31 3.14
C GLY A 19 19.81 8.64 3.62
N LEU A 20 19.90 8.31 4.91
CA LEU A 20 21.05 7.60 5.47
C LEU A 20 20.86 6.08 5.32
N GLU A 21 21.94 5.38 5.00
CA GLU A 21 21.96 3.93 5.00
C GLU A 21 21.77 3.38 6.41
N LEU A 22 20.99 2.30 6.51
CA LEU A 22 20.83 1.60 7.77
C LEU A 22 22.05 0.71 8.02
N PRO A 23 22.55 0.66 9.27
CA PRO A 23 23.63 -0.27 9.61
C PRO A 23 23.16 -1.73 9.43
N GLU A 24 24.10 -2.67 9.27
CA GLU A 24 23.83 -4.13 9.23
C GLU A 24 23.38 -4.69 10.60
N GLN A 25 22.37 -4.07 11.20
CA GLN A 25 21.79 -4.39 12.48
C GLN A 25 20.34 -4.83 12.27
N GLU A 26 19.89 -5.77 13.08
CA GLU A 26 18.49 -6.17 13.09
C GLU A 26 17.64 -5.04 13.65
N ILE A 27 16.50 -4.75 13.00
CA ILE A 27 15.53 -3.77 13.47
C ILE A 27 14.72 -4.37 14.62
N ASP A 28 14.62 -3.64 15.72
CA ASP A 28 13.74 -3.96 16.85
C ASP A 28 12.46 -3.13 16.79
N PHE A 29 11.37 -3.79 16.43
CA PHE A 29 10.02 -3.21 16.38
C PHE A 29 9.34 -3.15 17.76
N ARG A 30 9.87 -3.85 18.78
CA ARG A 30 9.33 -3.90 20.15
C ARG A 30 7.85 -4.24 20.26
N ASN A 31 7.28 -4.94 19.27
CA ASN A 31 5.84 -5.19 19.13
C ASN A 31 4.99 -3.91 19.20
N GLU A 32 5.55 -2.76 18.82
CA GLU A 32 4.81 -1.52 18.71
C GLU A 32 4.00 -1.50 17.41
N LYS A 33 2.85 -0.81 17.43
CA LYS A 33 2.10 -0.55 16.21
C LYS A 33 2.84 0.47 15.33
N ILE A 34 2.90 0.19 14.03
CA ILE A 34 3.65 0.93 13.03
C ILE A 34 2.67 1.37 11.94
N GLU A 35 2.56 2.66 11.70
CA GLU A 35 1.71 3.16 10.63
C GLU A 35 2.20 2.69 9.25
N PHE A 36 1.25 2.43 8.35
CA PHE A 36 1.53 1.93 7.00
C PHE A 36 2.58 2.78 6.26
N LYS A 37 2.59 4.11 6.45
CA LYS A 37 3.59 5.01 5.82
C LYS A 37 5.03 4.64 6.19
N TYR A 38 5.27 4.25 7.45
CA TYR A 38 6.58 3.81 7.91
C TYR A 38 6.89 2.37 7.48
N ALA A 39 5.89 1.50 7.47
CA ALA A 39 6.05 0.14 6.94
C ALA A 39 6.42 0.13 5.45
N SER A 40 5.81 1.02 4.65
CA SER A 40 6.16 1.22 3.25
C SER A 40 7.60 1.72 3.07
N LEU A 41 8.06 2.63 3.95
CA LEU A 41 9.45 3.11 3.94
C LEU A 41 10.45 1.97 4.19
N PHE A 42 10.17 1.08 5.14
CA PHE A 42 11.00 -0.10 5.40
C PHE A 42 11.02 -1.08 4.22
N ASN A 43 9.86 -1.32 3.60
CA ASN A 43 9.77 -2.24 2.46
C ASN A 43 10.61 -1.78 1.25
N ARG A 44 10.68 -0.46 1.01
CA ARG A 44 11.57 0.13 -0.01
C ARG A 44 13.06 -0.07 0.28
N SER A 45 13.41 -0.34 1.54
CA SER A 45 14.76 -0.66 2.00
C SER A 45 14.95 -2.16 2.25
N GLU A 46 14.08 -3.01 1.68
CA GLU A 46 14.12 -4.48 1.80
C GLU A 46 13.98 -4.99 3.24
N ILE A 47 13.44 -4.17 4.15
CA ILE A 47 13.18 -4.55 5.53
C ILE A 47 11.72 -4.97 5.67
N ILE A 48 11.53 -6.24 6.08
CA ILE A 48 10.22 -6.82 6.31
C ILE A 48 9.71 -6.41 7.69
N VAL A 49 8.59 -5.70 7.72
CA VAL A 49 7.84 -5.39 8.95
C VAL A 49 6.79 -6.47 9.16
N PRO A 50 6.66 -7.07 10.36
CA PRO A 50 5.60 -8.02 10.66
C PRO A 50 4.21 -7.38 10.46
N GLU A 51 3.35 -8.02 9.68
CA GLU A 51 2.03 -7.49 9.29
C GLU A 51 1.15 -7.20 10.49
N GLU A 52 1.25 -8.01 11.56
CA GLU A 52 0.48 -7.83 12.79
C GLU A 52 0.81 -6.52 13.53
N LEU A 53 1.93 -5.89 13.20
CA LEU A 53 2.34 -4.60 13.76
C LEU A 53 1.88 -3.42 12.90
N VAL A 54 1.52 -3.65 11.63
CA VAL A 54 1.11 -2.58 10.72
C VAL A 54 -0.31 -2.11 11.03
N VAL A 55 -0.51 -0.80 11.10
CA VAL A 55 -1.82 -0.16 11.27
C VAL A 55 -2.07 0.86 10.18
N TYR A 56 -3.31 0.94 9.74
CA TYR A 56 -3.82 1.96 8.83
C TYR A 56 -4.51 3.02 9.67
N ASN A 57 -4.10 4.28 9.50
CA ASN A 57 -4.79 5.41 10.10
C ASN A 57 -5.65 6.05 9.01
N ASP A 58 -6.89 5.59 8.89
CA ASP A 58 -7.81 6.04 7.86
C ASP A 58 -8.11 7.55 7.97
N ASP A 59 -7.99 8.12 9.17
CA ASP A 59 -8.21 9.55 9.44
C ASP A 59 -7.11 10.46 8.87
N GLU A 60 -5.93 9.92 8.53
CA GLU A 60 -4.82 10.65 7.90
C GLU A 60 -4.83 10.56 6.37
N ILE A 61 -5.76 9.80 5.78
CA ILE A 61 -5.88 9.70 4.33
C ILE A 61 -6.64 10.93 3.83
N ASP A 62 -5.88 11.93 3.40
CA ASP A 62 -6.41 13.15 2.82
C ASP A 62 -6.84 12.90 1.35
N PHE A 63 -8.14 12.69 1.15
CA PHE A 63 -8.78 12.60 -0.17
C PHE A 63 -9.18 13.99 -0.72
N SER A 64 -8.77 15.10 -0.09
CA SER A 64 -9.22 16.44 -0.50
C SER A 64 -8.64 16.92 -1.83
N ASP A 65 -7.52 16.34 -2.27
CA ASP A 65 -6.91 16.56 -3.59
C ASP A 65 -7.39 15.57 -4.66
N ASP A 66 -8.25 14.60 -4.33
CA ASP A 66 -8.88 13.75 -5.33
C ASP A 66 -9.94 14.56 -6.07
N ALA A 67 -9.54 15.08 -7.23
CA ALA A 67 -10.46 15.65 -8.20
C ALA A 67 -11.62 14.68 -8.41
N ASP A 68 -12.84 15.21 -8.27
CA ASP A 68 -14.09 14.49 -8.46
C ASP A 68 -13.98 13.71 -9.77
N VAL A 69 -13.88 12.38 -9.66
CA VAL A 69 -13.54 11.48 -10.77
C VAL A 69 -14.50 11.75 -11.92
N THR A 70 -14.00 12.41 -12.96
CA THR A 70 -14.78 12.53 -14.18
C THR A 70 -14.60 11.24 -14.99
N GLU A 71 -15.67 10.78 -15.63
CA GLU A 71 -15.71 9.52 -16.39
C GLU A 71 -14.55 9.40 -17.41
N THR A 72 -14.04 10.55 -17.88
CA THR A 72 -12.91 10.69 -18.81
C THR A 72 -11.54 10.38 -18.22
N GLU A 73 -11.33 10.56 -16.91
CA GLU A 73 -10.02 10.36 -16.26
C GLU A 73 -9.79 8.92 -15.80
N SER A 74 -10.86 8.14 -15.67
CA SER A 74 -10.86 6.73 -15.25
C SER A 74 -10.01 5.77 -16.11
N GLN A 75 -9.60 6.20 -17.31
CA GLN A 75 -8.86 5.36 -18.26
C GLN A 75 -7.35 5.31 -18.01
N HIS A 76 -6.80 6.13 -17.10
CA HIS A 76 -5.35 6.29 -16.92
C HIS A 76 -4.80 5.80 -15.58
N TRP A 77 -5.62 5.16 -14.74
CA TRP A 77 -5.30 5.06 -13.31
C TRP A 77 -4.45 3.88 -12.87
N LEU A 78 -4.21 2.89 -13.73
CA LEU A 78 -3.21 1.87 -13.42
C LEU A 78 -2.36 1.51 -14.62
N LYS A 79 -1.05 1.58 -14.45
CA LYS A 79 -0.12 0.74 -15.20
C LYS A 79 -0.03 -0.57 -14.42
N ILE A 80 -0.61 -1.64 -14.97
CA ILE A 80 -0.55 -2.96 -14.33
C ILE A 80 0.88 -3.49 -14.19
N ASP A 81 1.83 -2.90 -14.92
CA ASP A 81 3.26 -3.15 -14.76
C ASP A 81 3.77 -2.92 -13.31
N GLU A 82 3.03 -2.21 -12.46
CA GLU A 82 3.36 -1.99 -11.03
C GLU A 82 2.67 -2.98 -10.06
N LEU A 83 1.71 -3.79 -10.53
CA LEU A 83 1.05 -4.81 -9.71
C LEU A 83 1.69 -6.17 -9.97
N THR A 84 2.53 -6.63 -9.04
CA THR A 84 3.02 -8.02 -9.05
C THR A 84 1.90 -8.97 -8.64
N LEU A 85 1.15 -9.47 -9.62
CA LEU A 85 0.18 -10.54 -9.41
C LEU A 85 0.89 -11.89 -9.28
N GLU A 86 0.34 -12.76 -8.43
CA GLU A 86 0.83 -14.13 -8.31
C GLU A 86 0.62 -14.90 -9.62
N GLN A 87 1.55 -15.81 -9.94
CA GLN A 87 1.53 -16.57 -11.20
C GLN A 87 0.22 -17.35 -11.39
N GLU A 88 -0.34 -17.94 -10.33
CA GLU A 88 -1.62 -18.67 -10.40
C GLU A 88 -2.77 -17.76 -10.86
N VAL A 89 -2.76 -16.50 -10.41
CA VAL A 89 -3.77 -15.51 -10.80
C VAL A 89 -3.59 -15.12 -12.27
N MET A 90 -2.35 -14.93 -12.71
CA MET A 90 -2.03 -14.65 -14.12
C MET A 90 -2.48 -15.81 -15.02
N ASP A 91 -2.18 -17.05 -14.65
CA ASP A 91 -2.55 -18.26 -15.40
C ASP A 91 -4.08 -18.43 -15.49
N TRP A 92 -4.79 -18.12 -14.40
CA TRP A 92 -6.25 -18.09 -14.38
C TRP A 92 -6.82 -17.00 -15.29
N MET A 93 -6.24 -15.80 -15.29
CA MET A 93 -6.67 -14.71 -16.16
C MET A 93 -6.45 -15.05 -17.64
N GLU A 94 -5.29 -15.60 -18.00
CA GLU A 94 -5.00 -16.07 -19.35
C GLU A 94 -5.98 -17.15 -19.81
N THR A 95 -6.22 -18.15 -18.97
CA THR A 95 -7.15 -19.26 -19.25
C THR A 95 -8.57 -18.78 -19.52
N ASN A 96 -8.99 -17.69 -18.87
CA ASN A 96 -10.34 -17.14 -19.00
C ASN A 96 -10.41 -15.95 -19.98
N HIS A 97 -9.33 -15.65 -20.71
CA HIS A 97 -9.24 -14.51 -21.63
C HIS A 97 -9.59 -13.17 -20.95
N ILE A 98 -9.21 -13.03 -19.68
CA ILE A 98 -9.42 -11.82 -18.91
C ILE A 98 -8.24 -10.89 -19.19
N ASP A 99 -8.52 -9.71 -19.74
CA ASP A 99 -7.55 -8.64 -19.84
C ASP A 99 -7.37 -8.01 -18.44
N PRO A 100 -6.17 -8.12 -17.82
CA PRO A 100 -5.92 -7.56 -16.50
C PRO A 100 -6.23 -6.06 -16.44
N GLN A 101 -5.94 -5.31 -17.52
CA GLN A 101 -6.14 -3.87 -17.59
C GLN A 101 -7.62 -3.53 -17.58
N ALA A 102 -8.41 -4.28 -18.36
CA ALA A 102 -9.85 -4.14 -18.36
C ALA A 102 -10.46 -4.52 -17.00
N LEU A 103 -9.94 -5.57 -16.35
CA LEU A 103 -10.40 -6.00 -15.03
C LEU A 103 -10.10 -4.95 -13.97
N ALA A 104 -8.87 -4.45 -13.88
CA ALA A 104 -8.47 -3.44 -12.92
C ALA A 104 -9.31 -2.16 -13.08
N ASN A 105 -9.44 -1.66 -14.32
CA ASN A 105 -10.27 -0.49 -14.61
C ASN A 105 -11.73 -0.70 -14.18
N ARG A 106 -12.27 -1.91 -14.41
CA ARG A 106 -13.63 -2.25 -13.98
C ARG A 106 -13.77 -2.29 -12.47
N LEU A 107 -12.84 -2.92 -11.76
CA LEU A 107 -12.88 -3.03 -10.30
C LEU A 107 -12.85 -1.65 -9.64
N ILE A 108 -11.97 -0.76 -10.10
CA ILE A 108 -11.86 0.61 -9.60
C ILE A 108 -13.15 1.38 -9.84
N ARG A 109 -13.66 1.32 -11.08
CA ARG A 109 -14.89 2.00 -11.47
C ARG A 109 -16.07 1.52 -10.62
N ASP A 110 -16.23 0.20 -10.48
CA ASP A 110 -17.32 -0.40 -9.73
C ASP A 110 -17.20 -0.07 -8.21
N PHE A 111 -15.97 0.02 -7.68
CA PHE A 111 -15.70 0.50 -6.31
C PHE A 111 -16.12 1.97 -6.12
N TYR A 112 -15.70 2.87 -7.01
CA TYR A 112 -16.07 4.30 -6.93
C TYR A 112 -17.58 4.52 -7.06
N PHE A 113 -18.24 3.80 -7.98
CA PHE A 113 -19.69 3.85 -8.08
C PHE A 113 -20.37 3.40 -6.79
N THR A 114 -19.91 2.28 -6.22
CA THR A 114 -20.45 1.76 -4.95
C THR A 114 -20.27 2.77 -3.82
N LEU A 115 -19.08 3.36 -3.67
CA LEU A 115 -18.84 4.39 -2.66
C LEU A 115 -19.73 5.62 -2.83
N LYS A 116 -19.93 6.08 -4.07
CA LYS A 116 -20.82 7.21 -4.37
C LYS A 116 -22.27 6.89 -4.03
N GLU A 117 -22.74 5.67 -4.33
CA GLU A 117 -24.07 5.22 -3.96
C GLU A 117 -24.26 5.12 -2.45
N VAL A 118 -23.29 4.55 -1.74
CA VAL A 118 -23.30 4.47 -0.26
C VAL A 118 -23.36 5.87 0.33
N ARG A 119 -22.50 6.80 -0.11
CA ARG A 119 -22.49 8.20 0.36
C ARG A 119 -23.86 8.86 0.15
N ASN A 120 -24.43 8.74 -1.04
CA ASN A 120 -25.74 9.33 -1.36
C ASN A 120 -26.90 8.65 -0.62
N SER A 121 -26.73 7.39 -0.20
CA SER A 121 -27.73 6.66 0.60
C SER A 121 -27.66 6.95 2.10
N THR A 122 -26.59 7.62 2.57
CA THR A 122 -26.35 7.95 3.99
C THR A 122 -26.76 9.39 4.34
N ASP A 123 -27.37 10.13 3.41
CA ASP A 123 -28.08 11.40 3.69
C ASP A 123 -29.43 11.14 4.39
N LEU A 124 -29.36 10.70 5.67
CA LEU A 124 -30.44 10.71 6.65
C LEU A 124 -30.06 11.55 7.87
#